data_AF-A0A9W4H0G3-F1
#
_entry.id   AF-A0A9W4H0G3-F1
#
_cell.length_a   1.000
_cell.length_b   1.000
_cell.length_c   1.000
_cell.angle_alpha   90.00
_cell.angle_beta   90.00
_cell.angle_gamma   90.00
#
_symmetry.space_group_name_H-M   'P 1'
#
loop_
_entity.id
_entity.type
_entity.pdbx_description
1 polymer ?
#
loop_
_entity_poly.entity_id
_entity_poly.type
_entity_poly.pdbx_seq_one_letter_code
_entity_poly.pdbx_strand_id
1 'polypeptide(L)'
;MHGQLLPVSDSASPEARALAEGLRDVFSGLRVSVRRYAGRCHRDPGTVSRYLNGSRVPPWSFVRQLIADVSEAHETPIRPEVFDHVKSLHRAALQTSNTDMYKVQILQDQLEETDRDQQRARIREQALIEAVQIRQRRIAELETAQLELGSRAQEERKQWIQTADEFQKEQKDLRSEIQRLQGEIEYLKEELGETRSEKSNLEAKCVELEERLAVAEASADSGTESRDLDSLERAQKEAEDAKTELNALKEELARLRSTEAPKAANFPHTAADQLQNVADLTPQQVTKTILLADLRADQIANHRLVQDIGRSYPLGRLVEVLKALRSANNRWLIQILIAMAKYRSPSEIFTFITEYGAEGAFGSEALQWFAQKRTGNDFFKMLEIFRAHGMTSEVDEMFLSAAARKDPEGVEATMDALGGSDFDTFVDYIATQRRPESMPTLITQLQDSHPETTATIIYKMYKMRPSDTQSLHSVLSTLDMEKEARLMESIISRFEGEGEGEGDR
;
A
#
# COMPACT_ATOMS: atom_id res chain seq x y z
N MET A 1 -76.51 24.76 21.69
CA MET A 1 -77.07 23.75 22.62
C MET A 1 -76.42 22.41 22.33
N HIS A 2 -75.43 22.02 23.13
CA HIS A 2 -74.83 20.69 23.06
C HIS A 2 -75.89 19.68 23.54
N GLY A 3 -76.35 18.80 22.65
CA GLY A 3 -77.17 17.67 23.08
C GLY A 3 -76.33 16.81 24.02
N GLN A 4 -76.65 16.84 25.31
CA GLN A 4 -75.91 16.08 26.33
C GLN A 4 -75.97 14.60 26.00
N LEU A 5 -74.80 13.95 25.95
CA LEU A 5 -74.69 12.50 25.84
C LEU A 5 -75.36 11.88 27.08
N LEU A 6 -76.22 10.88 26.87
CA LEU A 6 -76.79 10.10 27.97
C LEU A 6 -75.65 9.45 28.80
N PRO A 7 -75.83 9.23 30.11
CA PRO A 7 -74.86 8.47 30.89
C PRO A 7 -74.62 7.08 30.27
N VAL A 8 -73.43 6.52 30.47
CA VAL A 8 -73.13 5.15 30.00
C VAL A 8 -74.09 4.19 30.72
N SER A 9 -74.67 3.22 30.00
CA SER A 9 -75.73 2.39 30.57
C SER A 9 -75.22 1.51 31.73
N ASP A 10 -75.96 1.48 32.84
CA ASP A 10 -75.68 0.58 33.96
C ASP A 10 -75.89 -0.90 33.58
N SER A 11 -76.71 -1.16 32.55
CA SER A 11 -77.01 -2.50 32.04
C SER A 11 -75.96 -3.07 31.07
N ALA A 12 -74.93 -2.31 30.72
CA ALA A 12 -73.88 -2.75 29.80
C ALA A 12 -72.83 -3.62 30.52
N SER A 13 -72.24 -4.59 29.80
CA SER A 13 -71.10 -5.34 30.32
C SER A 13 -69.91 -4.39 30.62
N PRO A 14 -69.03 -4.74 31.55
CA PRO A 14 -67.84 -3.94 31.87
C PRO A 14 -67.01 -3.58 30.62
N GLU A 15 -66.86 -4.52 29.69
CA GLU A 15 -66.10 -4.35 28.46
C GLU A 15 -66.80 -3.41 27.46
N ALA A 16 -68.12 -3.49 27.36
CA ALA A 16 -68.91 -2.58 26.51
C ALA A 16 -68.94 -1.15 27.07
N ARG A 17 -68.90 -1.00 28.41
CA ARG A 17 -68.75 0.30 29.09
C ARG A 17 -67.39 0.92 28.80
N ALA A 18 -66.31 0.16 28.95
CA ALA A 18 -64.95 0.63 28.66
C ALA A 18 -64.77 1.06 27.19
N LEU A 19 -65.33 0.30 26.24
CA LEU A 19 -65.37 0.72 24.84
C LEU A 19 -66.15 2.02 24.64
N ALA A 20 -67.32 2.16 25.26
CA ALA A 20 -68.15 3.35 25.13
C ALA A 20 -67.45 4.61 25.65
N GLU A 21 -66.70 4.49 26.75
CA GLU A 21 -65.87 5.56 27.30
C GLU A 21 -64.75 5.94 26.32
N GLY A 22 -63.98 4.97 25.83
CA GLY A 22 -62.93 5.23 24.83
C GLY A 22 -63.47 5.86 23.53
N LEU A 23 -64.65 5.44 23.07
CA LEU A 23 -65.30 6.05 21.90
C LEU A 23 -65.80 7.46 22.17
N ARG A 24 -66.24 7.78 23.39
CA ARG A 24 -66.61 9.15 23.77
C ARG A 24 -65.41 10.06 23.78
N ASP A 25 -64.28 9.58 24.28
CA ASP A 25 -63.04 10.35 24.31
C ASP A 25 -62.59 10.69 22.89
N VAL A 26 -62.57 9.70 21.99
CA VAL A 26 -62.28 9.92 20.56
C VAL A 26 -63.32 10.85 19.93
N PHE A 27 -64.62 10.63 20.16
CA PHE A 27 -65.70 11.46 19.61
C PHE A 27 -65.64 12.92 20.07
N SER A 28 -65.18 13.18 21.29
CA SER A 28 -65.06 14.54 21.84
C SER A 28 -64.15 15.43 20.99
N GLY A 29 -63.15 14.85 20.32
CA GLY A 29 -62.25 15.54 19.40
C GLY A 29 -62.98 16.23 18.23
N LEU A 30 -64.09 15.66 17.74
CA LEU A 30 -64.84 16.22 16.62
C LEU A 30 -65.59 17.52 16.94
N ARG A 31 -65.86 17.79 18.23
CA ARG A 31 -66.64 18.97 18.69
C ARG A 31 -68.00 19.15 17.98
N VAL A 32 -68.62 18.07 17.52
CA VAL A 32 -69.96 18.08 16.90
C VAL A 32 -70.99 17.34 17.76
N SER A 33 -72.27 17.65 17.59
CA SER A 33 -73.35 16.92 18.26
C SER A 33 -73.54 15.53 17.64
N VAL A 34 -74.01 14.56 18.44
CA VAL A 34 -74.31 13.18 17.97
C VAL A 34 -75.23 13.18 16.76
N ARG A 35 -76.27 14.03 16.76
CA ARG A 35 -77.21 14.13 15.64
C ARG A 35 -76.54 14.64 14.36
N ARG A 36 -75.63 15.60 14.48
CA ARG A 36 -74.86 16.12 13.35
C ARG A 36 -73.88 15.08 12.82
N TYR A 37 -73.20 14.36 13.71
CA TYR A 37 -72.29 13.29 13.33
C TYR A 37 -73.01 12.11 12.68
N ALA A 38 -74.15 11.69 13.24
CA ALA A 38 -74.99 10.64 12.68
C ALA A 38 -75.44 10.97 11.25
N GLY A 39 -75.76 12.25 10.97
CA GLY A 39 -76.03 12.72 9.62
C GLY A 39 -74.81 12.61 8.68
N ARG A 40 -73.59 12.86 9.17
CA ARG A 40 -72.35 12.73 8.38
C ARG A 40 -72.03 11.28 8.04
N CYS A 41 -72.24 10.35 8.97
CA CYS A 41 -71.98 8.94 8.75
C CYS A 41 -73.20 8.15 8.22
N HIS A 42 -74.26 8.86 7.80
CA HIS A 42 -75.52 8.28 7.29
C HIS A 42 -76.14 7.21 8.19
N ARG A 43 -76.13 7.44 9.52
CA ARG A 43 -76.73 6.54 10.52
C ARG A 43 -77.82 7.24 11.30
N ASP A 44 -78.73 6.45 11.87
CA ASP A 44 -79.73 6.97 12.79
C ASP A 44 -79.08 7.53 14.07
N PRO A 45 -79.43 8.75 14.53
CA PRO A 45 -78.88 9.33 15.75
C PRO A 45 -79.05 8.47 17.00
N GLY A 46 -80.17 7.72 17.09
CA GLY A 46 -80.40 6.78 18.19
C GLY A 46 -79.41 5.62 18.16
N THR A 47 -79.05 5.13 16.98
CA THR A 47 -78.03 4.08 16.82
C THR A 47 -76.65 4.56 17.26
N VAL A 48 -76.23 5.75 16.85
CA VAL A 48 -74.94 6.33 17.28
C VAL A 48 -74.93 6.57 18.79
N SER A 49 -76.04 7.06 19.35
CA SER A 49 -76.17 7.22 20.80
C SER A 49 -76.08 5.89 21.55
N ARG A 50 -76.64 4.81 20.98
CA ARG A 50 -76.56 3.46 21.56
C ARG A 50 -75.15 2.86 21.52
N TYR A 51 -74.33 3.28 20.55
CA TYR A 51 -72.91 2.91 20.51
C TYR A 51 -72.11 3.67 21.56
N LEU A 52 -72.29 4.99 21.60
CA LEU A 52 -71.58 5.85 22.55
C LEU A 52 -72.02 5.64 24.00
N ASN A 53 -73.16 5.01 24.29
CA ASN A 53 -73.60 4.67 25.65
C ASN A 53 -73.36 3.21 26.06
N GLY A 54 -72.74 2.40 25.20
CA GLY A 54 -72.38 1.01 25.48
C GLY A 54 -73.56 0.01 25.44
N SER A 55 -74.78 0.45 25.16
CA SER A 55 -75.96 -0.42 25.02
C SER A 55 -75.90 -1.35 23.80
N ARG A 56 -75.07 -1.02 22.81
CA ARG A 56 -74.80 -1.83 21.63
C ARG A 56 -73.35 -1.65 21.21
N VAL A 57 -72.66 -2.75 20.91
CA VAL A 57 -71.30 -2.70 20.36
C VAL A 57 -71.35 -2.27 18.88
N PRO A 58 -70.65 -1.20 18.47
CA PRO A 58 -70.63 -0.77 17.07
C PRO A 58 -69.88 -1.76 16.18
N PRO A 59 -70.21 -1.84 14.87
CA PRO A 59 -69.34 -2.54 13.92
C PRO A 59 -68.00 -1.82 13.79
N TRP A 60 -66.92 -2.55 13.53
CA TRP A 60 -65.57 -1.99 13.43
C TRP A 60 -65.44 -0.90 12.36
N SER A 61 -66.21 -0.98 11.26
CA SER A 61 -66.26 0.06 10.24
C SER A 61 -66.73 1.42 10.76
N PHE A 62 -67.64 1.45 11.74
CA PHE A 62 -68.06 2.69 12.39
C PHE A 62 -66.94 3.27 13.25
N VAL A 63 -66.23 2.43 14.01
CA VAL A 63 -65.11 2.87 14.85
C VAL A 63 -63.97 3.43 14.00
N ARG A 64 -63.60 2.76 12.91
CA ARG A 64 -62.59 3.26 11.96
C ARG A 64 -62.99 4.58 11.33
N GLN A 65 -64.25 4.73 10.90
CA GLN A 65 -64.74 5.99 10.35
C GLN A 65 -64.65 7.12 11.37
N LEU A 66 -65.03 6.87 12.62
CA LEU A 66 -64.93 7.85 13.69
C LEU A 66 -63.50 8.32 13.93
N ILE A 67 -62.55 7.40 13.98
CA ILE A 67 -61.12 7.73 14.14
C ILE A 67 -60.60 8.53 12.92
N ALA A 68 -61.00 8.14 11.70
CA ALA A 68 -60.63 8.86 10.48
C ALA A 68 -61.16 10.30 10.49
N ASP A 69 -62.45 10.48 10.81
CA ASP A 69 -63.09 11.79 10.89
C ASP A 69 -62.43 12.68 11.95
N VAL A 70 -61.98 12.10 13.07
CA VAL A 70 -61.26 12.82 14.14
C VAL A 70 -59.86 13.23 13.66
N SER A 71 -59.14 12.33 12.99
CA SER A 71 -57.82 12.64 12.43
C SER A 71 -57.90 13.78 11.41
N GLU A 72 -58.92 13.75 10.55
CA GLU A 72 -59.19 14.79 9.56
C GLU A 72 -59.54 16.13 10.23
N ALA A 73 -60.42 16.13 11.24
CA ALA A 73 -60.80 17.33 11.98
C ALA A 73 -59.65 18.01 12.74
N HIS A 74 -58.61 17.25 13.10
CA HIS A 74 -57.42 17.74 13.80
C HIS A 74 -56.20 17.96 12.89
N GLU A 75 -56.30 17.68 11.59
CA GLU A 75 -55.19 17.72 10.62
C GLU A 75 -53.93 16.96 11.07
N THR A 76 -54.07 16.05 12.03
CA THR A 76 -52.98 15.31 12.66
C THR A 76 -53.37 13.85 12.69
N PRO A 77 -52.52 12.93 12.20
CA PRO A 77 -52.80 11.51 12.28
C PRO A 77 -52.92 11.09 13.75
N ILE A 78 -53.98 10.36 14.08
CA ILE A 78 -54.11 9.73 15.40
C ILE A 78 -52.91 8.79 15.62
N ARG A 79 -52.34 8.89 16.83
CA ARG A 79 -51.22 8.05 17.23
C ARG A 79 -51.59 6.56 17.15
N PRO A 80 -50.71 5.68 16.64
CA PRO A 80 -50.99 4.25 16.52
C PRO A 80 -51.45 3.60 17.82
N GLU A 81 -50.90 4.05 18.96
CA GLU A 81 -51.20 3.50 20.28
C GLU A 81 -52.66 3.72 20.67
N VAL A 82 -53.26 4.86 20.29
CA VAL A 82 -54.67 5.17 20.56
C VAL A 82 -55.58 4.29 19.69
N PHE A 83 -55.19 4.07 18.43
CA PHE A 83 -55.92 3.18 17.53
C PHE A 83 -55.92 1.74 18.05
N ASP A 84 -54.76 1.22 18.46
CA ASP A 84 -54.61 -0.12 19.00
C ASP A 84 -55.35 -0.29 20.33
N HIS A 85 -55.34 0.74 21.17
CA HIS A 85 -56.10 0.75 22.42
C HIS A 85 -57.62 0.64 22.17
N VAL A 86 -58.17 1.48 21.28
CA VAL A 86 -59.60 1.43 20.92
C VAL A 86 -59.95 0.10 20.23
N LYS A 87 -59.05 -0.45 19.40
CA LYS A 87 -59.19 -1.77 18.78
C LYS A 87 -59.26 -2.89 19.83
N SER A 88 -58.42 -2.82 20.86
CA SER A 88 -58.41 -3.77 21.97
C SER A 88 -59.71 -3.74 22.77
N LEU A 89 -60.18 -2.53 23.13
CA LEU A 89 -61.47 -2.33 23.81
C LEU A 89 -62.64 -2.87 22.97
N HIS A 90 -62.60 -2.65 21.65
CA HIS A 90 -63.63 -3.13 20.73
C HIS A 90 -63.69 -4.66 20.67
N ARG A 91 -62.53 -5.31 20.60
CA ARG A 91 -62.42 -6.78 20.64
C ARG A 91 -62.96 -7.36 21.94
N ALA A 92 -62.60 -6.78 23.09
CA ALA A 92 -63.10 -7.22 24.40
C ALA A 92 -64.62 -7.11 24.51
N ALA A 93 -65.21 -6.01 24.01
CA ALA A 93 -66.65 -5.83 23.99
C ALA A 93 -67.37 -6.77 22.99
N LEU A 94 -66.76 -7.07 21.83
CA LEU A 94 -67.31 -8.03 20.88
C LEU A 94 -67.26 -9.46 21.41
N GLN A 95 -66.18 -9.85 22.09
CA GLN A 95 -66.02 -11.20 22.62
C GLN A 95 -67.13 -11.56 23.64
N THR A 96 -67.57 -10.59 24.44
CA THR A 96 -68.63 -10.78 25.45
C THR A 96 -70.04 -10.70 24.87
N SER A 97 -70.24 -9.92 23.80
CA SER A 97 -71.58 -9.66 23.24
C SER A 97 -71.94 -10.55 22.05
N ASN A 98 -70.97 -10.95 21.20
CA ASN A 98 -71.20 -11.77 20.01
C ASN A 98 -69.92 -12.51 19.56
N THR A 99 -69.80 -13.77 19.98
CA THR A 99 -68.63 -14.63 19.71
C THR A 99 -68.37 -14.87 18.21
N ASP A 100 -69.41 -15.00 17.38
CA ASP A 100 -69.23 -15.28 15.95
C ASP A 100 -68.72 -14.05 15.20
N MET A 101 -69.24 -12.85 15.52
CA MET A 101 -68.72 -11.60 14.98
C MET A 101 -67.28 -11.33 15.44
N TYR A 102 -66.92 -11.71 16.67
CA TYR A 102 -65.55 -11.64 17.17
C TYR A 102 -64.59 -12.51 16.33
N LYS A 103 -64.99 -13.75 16.00
CA LYS A 103 -64.18 -14.64 15.12
C LYS A 103 -63.98 -14.05 13.72
N VAL A 104 -65.05 -13.50 13.12
CA VAL A 104 -64.95 -12.84 11.80
C VAL A 104 -63.99 -11.65 11.86
N GLN A 105 -64.04 -10.86 12.93
CA GLN A 105 -63.14 -9.72 13.12
C GLN A 105 -61.67 -10.16 13.26
N ILE A 106 -61.39 -11.25 13.99
CA ILE A 106 -60.03 -11.81 14.07
C ILE A 106 -59.52 -12.22 12.69
N LEU A 107 -60.33 -12.94 11.92
CA LEU A 107 -59.93 -13.40 10.58
C LEU A 107 -59.68 -12.24 9.63
N GLN A 108 -60.50 -11.19 9.70
CA GLN A 108 -60.28 -9.96 8.93
C GLN A 108 -58.99 -9.25 9.33
N ASP A 109 -58.71 -9.17 10.63
CA ASP A 109 -57.47 -8.55 11.12
C ASP A 109 -56.24 -9.35 10.67
N GLN A 110 -56.29 -10.68 10.72
CA GLN A 110 -55.23 -11.58 10.24
C GLN A 110 -55.02 -11.44 8.73
N LEU A 111 -56.09 -11.30 7.95
CA LEU A 111 -56.00 -11.07 6.51
C LEU A 111 -55.36 -9.71 6.21
N GLU A 112 -55.81 -8.64 6.86
CA GLU A 112 -55.23 -7.30 6.70
C GLU A 112 -53.73 -7.27 7.09
N GLU A 113 -53.34 -8.00 8.14
CA GLU A 113 -51.93 -8.15 8.55
C GLU A 113 -51.11 -8.91 7.51
N THR A 114 -51.62 -10.04 7.03
CA THR A 114 -50.98 -10.85 5.98
C THR A 114 -50.82 -10.05 4.68
N ASP A 115 -51.82 -9.26 4.29
CA ASP A 115 -51.77 -8.40 3.10
C ASP A 115 -50.70 -7.30 3.25
N ARG A 116 -50.58 -6.68 4.44
CA ARG A 116 -49.52 -5.70 4.73
C ARG A 116 -48.14 -6.33 4.64
N ASP A 117 -47.97 -7.52 5.20
CA ASP A 117 -46.69 -8.23 5.17
C ASP A 117 -46.34 -8.70 3.77
N GLN A 118 -47.31 -9.16 2.98
CA GLN A 118 -47.12 -9.47 1.56
C GLN A 118 -46.67 -8.23 0.79
N GLN A 119 -47.29 -7.07 1.03
CA GLN A 119 -46.92 -5.83 0.35
C GLN A 119 -45.51 -5.36 0.75
N ARG A 120 -45.15 -5.48 2.03
CA ARG A 120 -43.78 -5.20 2.51
C ARG A 120 -42.76 -6.13 1.86
N ALA A 121 -43.07 -7.42 1.77
CA ALA A 121 -42.22 -8.42 1.12
C ALA A 121 -42.01 -8.09 -0.36
N ARG A 122 -43.06 -7.71 -1.10
CA ARG A 122 -42.96 -7.31 -2.52
C ARG A 122 -42.10 -6.07 -2.73
N ILE A 123 -42.26 -5.04 -1.89
CA ILE A 123 -41.41 -3.83 -1.97
C ILE A 123 -39.95 -4.20 -1.71
N ARG A 124 -39.69 -5.05 -0.71
CA ARG A 124 -38.35 -5.53 -0.40
C ARG A 124 -37.75 -6.37 -1.53
N GLU A 125 -38.53 -7.25 -2.14
CA GLU A 125 -38.13 -8.05 -3.30
C GLU A 125 -37.73 -7.16 -4.48
N GLN A 126 -38.55 -6.18 -4.83
CA GLN A 126 -38.26 -5.23 -5.91
C GLN A 126 -36.96 -4.44 -5.65
N ALA A 127 -36.77 -3.95 -4.42
CA ALA A 127 -35.55 -3.25 -4.04
C ALA A 127 -34.30 -4.15 -4.13
N LEU A 128 -34.43 -5.43 -3.77
CA LEU A 128 -33.34 -6.40 -3.91
C LEU A 128 -33.03 -6.72 -5.38
N ILE A 129 -34.05 -6.85 -6.23
CA ILE A 129 -33.86 -7.06 -7.68
C ILE A 129 -33.09 -5.88 -8.28
N GLU A 130 -33.47 -4.65 -7.97
CA GLU A 130 -32.79 -3.45 -8.45
C GLU A 130 -31.34 -3.37 -7.94
N ALA A 131 -31.12 -3.68 -6.66
CA ALA A 131 -29.77 -3.72 -6.08
C ALA A 131 -28.88 -4.77 -6.75
N VAL A 132 -29.41 -5.97 -7.05
CA VAL A 132 -28.70 -7.03 -7.78
C VAL A 132 -28.36 -6.58 -9.19
N GLN A 133 -29.30 -5.97 -9.92
CA GLN A 133 -29.07 -5.46 -11.28
C GLN A 133 -28.01 -4.34 -11.31
N ILE A 134 -28.01 -3.43 -10.33
CA ILE A 134 -26.97 -2.40 -10.19
C ILE A 134 -25.59 -3.04 -9.98
N ARG A 135 -25.49 -4.03 -9.08
CA ARG A 135 -24.23 -4.72 -8.80
C ARG A 135 -23.73 -5.53 -10.00
N GLN A 136 -24.62 -6.21 -10.72
CA GLN A 136 -24.27 -6.94 -11.95
C GLN A 136 -23.71 -6.02 -13.03
N ARG A 137 -24.33 -4.85 -13.24
CA ARG A 137 -23.78 -3.83 -14.17
C ARG A 137 -22.39 -3.38 -13.73
N ARG A 138 -22.21 -3.11 -12.43
CA ARG A 138 -20.91 -2.70 -11.89
C ARG A 138 -19.83 -3.77 -12.08
N ILE A 139 -20.17 -5.04 -11.91
CA ILE A 139 -19.26 -6.16 -12.16
C ILE A 139 -18.84 -6.17 -13.64
N ALA A 140 -19.80 -6.09 -14.57
CA ALA A 140 -19.50 -6.08 -16.02
C ALA A 140 -18.63 -4.88 -16.45
N GLU A 141 -18.86 -3.70 -15.87
CA GLU A 141 -18.00 -2.52 -16.09
C GLU A 141 -16.56 -2.77 -15.61
N LEU A 142 -16.39 -3.35 -14.42
CA LEU A 142 -15.08 -3.66 -13.85
C LEU A 142 -14.36 -4.75 -14.65
N GLU A 143 -15.06 -5.77 -15.11
CA GLU A 143 -14.51 -6.81 -15.99
C GLU A 143 -14.01 -6.24 -17.32
N THR A 144 -14.78 -5.32 -17.93
CA THR A 144 -14.37 -4.62 -19.15
C THR A 144 -13.12 -3.78 -18.91
N ALA A 145 -13.10 -3.00 -17.82
CA ALA A 145 -11.93 -2.20 -17.44
C ALA A 145 -10.69 -3.07 -17.18
N GLN A 146 -10.86 -4.23 -16.55
CA GLN A 146 -9.77 -5.17 -16.30
C GLN A 146 -9.20 -5.74 -17.62
N LEU A 147 -10.06 -6.09 -18.58
CA LEU A 147 -9.64 -6.54 -19.90
C LEU A 147 -8.86 -5.46 -20.65
N GLU A 148 -9.34 -4.21 -20.61
CA GLU A 148 -8.64 -3.07 -21.23
C GLU A 148 -7.26 -2.82 -20.62
N LEU A 149 -7.16 -2.83 -19.28
CA LEU A 149 -5.89 -2.70 -18.57
C LEU A 149 -4.94 -3.85 -18.92
N GLY A 150 -5.44 -5.07 -18.98
CA GLY A 150 -4.67 -6.24 -19.39
C GLY A 150 -4.13 -6.13 -20.82
N SER A 151 -4.96 -5.64 -21.75
CA SER A 151 -4.55 -5.39 -23.13
C SER A 151 -3.47 -4.30 -23.24
N ARG A 152 -3.62 -3.18 -22.52
CA ARG A 152 -2.61 -2.11 -22.47
C ARG A 152 -1.29 -2.60 -21.90
N ALA A 153 -1.32 -3.32 -20.77
CA ALA A 153 -0.12 -3.89 -20.16
C ALA A 153 0.58 -4.89 -21.10
N GLN A 154 -0.17 -5.68 -21.86
CA GLN A 154 0.40 -6.59 -22.85
C GLN A 154 1.10 -5.81 -23.99
N GLU A 155 0.50 -4.72 -24.46
CA GLU A 155 1.08 -3.89 -25.52
C GLU A 155 2.34 -3.16 -25.06
N GLU A 156 2.31 -2.55 -23.88
CA GLU A 156 3.50 -1.97 -23.25
C GLU A 156 4.60 -3.01 -23.10
N ARG A 157 4.27 -4.23 -22.65
CA ARG A 157 5.24 -5.32 -22.53
C ARG A 157 5.87 -5.68 -23.88
N LYS A 158 5.10 -5.72 -24.98
CA LYS A 158 5.65 -5.96 -26.32
C LYS A 158 6.61 -4.84 -26.74
N GLN A 159 6.24 -3.59 -26.50
CA GLN A 159 7.09 -2.43 -26.81
C GLN A 159 8.42 -2.49 -26.03
N TRP A 160 8.36 -2.85 -24.75
CA TRP A 160 9.55 -3.04 -23.92
C TRP A 160 10.44 -4.18 -24.41
N ILE A 161 9.85 -5.32 -24.81
CA ILE A 161 10.62 -6.44 -25.38
C ILE A 161 11.29 -6.01 -26.69
N GLN A 162 10.57 -5.33 -27.58
CA GLN A 162 11.13 -4.82 -28.83
C GLN A 162 12.30 -3.86 -28.57
N THR A 163 12.11 -2.91 -27.66
CA THR A 163 13.14 -1.93 -27.29
C THR A 163 14.37 -2.62 -26.68
N ALA A 164 14.16 -3.65 -25.86
CA ALA A 164 15.24 -4.44 -25.29
C ALA A 164 16.02 -5.23 -26.35
N ASP A 165 15.33 -5.81 -27.34
CA ASP A 165 15.96 -6.51 -28.46
C ASP A 165 16.78 -5.56 -29.34
N GLU A 166 16.29 -4.34 -29.59
CA GLU A 166 17.01 -3.28 -30.31
C GLU A 166 18.29 -2.88 -29.58
N PHE A 167 18.23 -2.64 -28.26
CA PHE A 167 19.41 -2.36 -27.46
C PHE A 167 20.39 -3.53 -27.39
N GLN A 168 19.89 -4.77 -27.38
CA GLN A 168 20.76 -5.94 -27.39
C GLN A 168 21.51 -6.07 -28.72
N LYS A 169 20.88 -5.74 -29.84
CA LYS A 169 21.54 -5.67 -31.16
C LYS A 169 22.61 -4.59 -31.17
N GLU A 170 22.27 -3.36 -30.78
CA GLU A 170 23.24 -2.25 -30.70
C GLU A 170 24.43 -2.61 -29.80
N GLN A 171 24.20 -3.26 -28.67
CA GLN A 171 25.26 -3.72 -27.80
C GLN A 171 26.17 -4.77 -28.46
N LYS A 172 25.60 -5.71 -29.23
CA LYS A 172 26.38 -6.70 -29.97
C LYS A 172 27.22 -6.04 -31.06
N ASP A 173 26.63 -5.09 -31.78
CA ASP A 173 27.30 -4.35 -32.86
C ASP A 173 28.46 -3.49 -32.31
N LEU A 174 28.25 -2.79 -31.20
CA LEU A 174 29.31 -2.05 -30.51
C LEU A 174 30.42 -2.97 -29.99
N ARG A 175 30.08 -4.17 -29.50
CA ARG A 175 31.09 -5.15 -29.06
C ARG A 175 31.91 -5.69 -30.23
N SER A 176 31.28 -6.01 -31.36
CA SER A 176 32.01 -6.45 -32.54
C SER A 176 32.89 -5.35 -33.09
N GLU A 177 32.43 -4.10 -33.06
CA GLU A 177 33.25 -2.95 -33.46
C GLU A 177 34.43 -2.72 -32.52
N ILE A 178 34.24 -2.82 -31.20
CA ILE A 178 35.34 -2.76 -30.23
C ILE A 178 36.36 -3.87 -30.51
N GLN A 179 35.91 -5.11 -30.74
CA GLN A 179 36.79 -6.23 -31.07
C GLN A 179 37.55 -6.00 -32.38
N ARG A 180 36.88 -5.46 -33.40
CA ARG A 180 37.48 -5.10 -34.69
C ARG A 180 38.58 -4.06 -34.50
N LEU A 181 38.28 -2.97 -33.79
CA LEU A 181 39.24 -1.89 -33.50
C LEU A 181 40.41 -2.38 -32.64
N GLN A 182 40.18 -3.26 -31.68
CA GLN A 182 41.25 -3.88 -30.91
C GLN A 182 42.18 -4.72 -31.78
N GLY A 183 41.64 -5.49 -32.73
CA GLY A 183 42.43 -6.22 -33.71
C GLY A 183 43.25 -5.29 -34.62
N GLU A 184 42.65 -4.19 -35.08
CA GLU A 184 43.33 -3.17 -35.89
C GLU A 184 44.47 -2.49 -35.13
N ILE A 185 44.26 -2.17 -33.85
CA ILE A 185 45.31 -1.62 -32.97
C ILE A 185 46.47 -2.60 -32.81
N GLU A 186 46.18 -3.89 -32.60
CA GLU A 186 47.23 -4.89 -32.42
C GLU A 186 48.04 -5.10 -33.70
N TYR A 187 47.37 -5.14 -34.86
CA TYR A 187 48.01 -5.18 -36.17
C TYR A 187 48.94 -3.97 -36.39
N LEU A 188 48.45 -2.75 -36.15
CA LEU A 188 49.26 -1.54 -36.31
C LEU A 188 50.45 -1.48 -35.35
N LYS A 189 50.32 -2.04 -34.14
CA LYS A 189 51.44 -2.15 -33.20
C LYS A 189 52.51 -3.14 -33.68
N GLU A 190 52.11 -4.25 -34.26
CA GLU A 190 53.02 -5.24 -34.87
C GLU A 190 53.78 -4.61 -36.03
N GLU A 191 53.06 -3.98 -36.97
CA GLU A 191 53.65 -3.26 -38.11
C GLU A 191 54.63 -2.17 -37.65
N LEU A 192 54.24 -1.35 -36.67
CA LEU A 192 55.13 -0.34 -36.08
C LEU A 192 56.36 -0.97 -35.40
N GLY A 193 56.22 -2.16 -34.81
CA GLY A 193 57.32 -2.92 -34.23
C GLY A 193 58.32 -3.39 -35.28
N GLU A 194 57.82 -3.94 -36.39
CA GLU A 194 58.63 -4.36 -37.54
C GLU A 194 59.40 -3.19 -38.16
N THR A 195 58.72 -2.08 -38.48
CA THR A 195 59.36 -0.87 -39.04
C THR A 195 60.45 -0.31 -38.11
N ARG A 196 60.24 -0.36 -36.78
CA ARG A 196 61.26 0.06 -35.81
C ARG A 196 62.47 -0.86 -35.80
N SER A 197 62.26 -2.16 -35.92
CA SER A 197 63.33 -3.16 -36.02
C SER A 197 64.17 -2.96 -37.30
N GLU A 198 63.50 -2.79 -38.45
CA GLU A 198 64.15 -2.49 -39.74
C GLU A 198 64.97 -1.21 -39.67
N LYS A 199 64.38 -0.14 -39.14
CA LYS A 199 65.10 1.11 -38.90
C LYS A 199 66.34 0.90 -38.04
N SER A 200 66.23 0.19 -36.91
CA SER A 200 67.38 -0.08 -36.03
C SER A 200 68.47 -0.86 -36.74
N ASN A 201 68.11 -1.82 -37.61
CA ASN A 201 69.06 -2.60 -38.40
C ASN A 201 69.77 -1.73 -39.45
N LEU A 202 69.06 -0.82 -40.10
CA LEU A 202 69.66 0.14 -41.04
C LEU A 202 70.55 1.16 -40.34
N GLU A 203 70.15 1.66 -39.16
CA GLU A 203 71.00 2.53 -38.34
C GLU A 203 72.31 1.82 -37.96
N ALA A 204 72.25 0.56 -37.55
CA ALA A 204 73.45 -0.25 -37.25
C ALA A 204 74.35 -0.43 -38.49
N LYS A 205 73.76 -0.72 -39.66
CA LYS A 205 74.51 -0.81 -40.93
C LYS A 205 75.16 0.51 -41.33
N CYS A 206 74.48 1.64 -41.12
CA CYS A 206 75.05 2.96 -41.39
C CYS A 206 76.30 3.19 -40.53
N VAL A 207 76.23 2.87 -39.23
CA VAL A 207 77.39 2.99 -38.32
C VAL A 207 78.54 2.09 -38.76
N GLU A 208 78.28 0.83 -39.13
CA GLU A 208 79.31 -0.09 -39.64
C GLU A 208 79.99 0.44 -40.92
N LEU A 209 79.19 0.97 -41.86
CA LEU A 209 79.70 1.57 -43.09
C LEU A 209 80.51 2.83 -42.82
N GLU A 210 80.06 3.70 -41.91
CA GLU A 210 80.81 4.89 -41.47
C GLU A 210 82.17 4.52 -40.86
N GLU A 211 82.23 3.47 -40.02
CA GLU A 211 83.48 2.97 -39.45
C GLU A 211 84.43 2.43 -40.53
N ARG A 212 83.92 1.62 -41.47
CA ARG A 212 84.71 1.09 -42.60
C ARG A 212 85.26 2.20 -43.48
N LEU A 213 84.45 3.22 -43.72
CA LEU A 213 84.80 4.38 -44.53
C LEU A 213 85.90 5.20 -43.85
N ALA A 214 85.81 5.44 -42.54
CA ALA A 214 86.86 6.11 -41.76
C ALA A 214 88.21 5.35 -41.78
N VAL A 215 88.20 4.02 -41.71
CA VAL A 215 89.41 3.19 -41.81
C VAL A 215 90.02 3.28 -43.22
N ALA A 216 89.18 3.26 -44.26
CA ALA A 216 89.62 3.37 -45.64
C ALA A 216 90.20 4.76 -45.96
N GLU A 217 89.55 5.84 -45.48
CA GLU A 217 90.05 7.22 -45.58
C GLU A 217 91.42 7.38 -44.90
N ALA A 218 91.58 6.88 -43.67
CA ALA A 218 92.86 6.90 -42.96
C ALA A 218 93.97 6.12 -43.69
N SER A 219 93.61 5.04 -44.39
CA SER A 219 94.55 4.24 -45.19
C SER A 219 94.94 4.98 -46.49
N ALA A 220 93.99 5.65 -47.15
CA ALA A 220 94.23 6.46 -48.34
C ALA A 220 95.14 7.67 -48.07
N ASP A 221 94.97 8.33 -46.92
CA ASP A 221 95.83 9.45 -46.47
C ASP A 221 97.28 9.02 -46.19
N SER A 222 97.52 7.74 -45.90
CA SER A 222 98.85 7.18 -45.57
C SER A 222 99.70 6.78 -46.78
N GLY A 223 99.18 6.89 -48.01
CA GLY A 223 99.95 6.77 -49.26
C GLY A 223 100.19 5.36 -49.80
N THR A 224 99.48 4.34 -49.31
CA THR A 224 99.52 2.96 -49.83
C THR A 224 98.48 2.75 -50.95
N GLU A 225 98.98 2.61 -52.19
CA GLU A 225 98.39 2.04 -53.43
C GLU A 225 96.96 2.37 -53.93
N SER A 226 96.90 2.65 -55.24
CA SER A 226 95.76 2.87 -56.15
C SER A 226 94.65 1.78 -56.19
N ARG A 227 94.73 0.72 -55.39
CA ARG A 227 93.70 -0.35 -55.30
C ARG A 227 92.60 -0.07 -54.27
N ASP A 228 92.83 0.88 -53.36
CA ASP A 228 91.88 1.23 -52.30
C ASP A 228 90.86 2.29 -52.70
N LEU A 229 91.04 2.99 -53.82
CA LEU A 229 90.12 4.04 -54.28
C LEU A 229 88.74 3.47 -54.71
N ASP A 230 88.75 2.34 -55.44
CA ASP A 230 87.52 1.66 -55.89
C ASP A 230 86.74 1.03 -54.73
N SER A 231 87.42 0.65 -53.64
CA SER A 231 86.76 0.10 -52.45
C SER A 231 86.12 1.22 -51.61
N LEU A 232 86.77 2.39 -51.55
CA LEU A 232 86.27 3.62 -50.93
C LEU A 232 85.05 4.16 -51.66
N GLU A 233 85.08 4.22 -53.00
CA GLU A 233 83.96 4.72 -53.79
C GLU A 233 82.72 3.81 -53.67
N ARG A 234 82.91 2.48 -53.58
CA ARG A 234 81.82 1.54 -53.30
C ARG A 234 81.25 1.69 -51.89
N ALA A 235 82.11 1.84 -50.88
CA ALA A 235 81.67 2.04 -49.50
C ALA A 235 80.93 3.38 -49.31
N GLN A 236 81.39 4.46 -49.96
CA GLN A 236 80.69 5.74 -49.98
C GLN A 236 79.31 5.64 -50.61
N LYS A 237 79.20 4.95 -51.74
CA LYS A 237 77.93 4.76 -52.43
C LYS A 237 76.95 3.92 -51.59
N GLU A 238 77.41 2.82 -51.00
CA GLU A 238 76.61 2.00 -50.08
C GLU A 238 76.14 2.78 -48.85
N ALA A 239 76.99 3.66 -48.30
CA ALA A 239 76.62 4.50 -47.16
C ALA A 239 75.57 5.57 -47.51
N GLU A 240 75.69 6.22 -48.67
CA GLU A 240 74.67 7.18 -49.13
C GLU A 240 73.35 6.48 -49.45
N ASP A 241 73.37 5.32 -50.11
CA ASP A 241 72.16 4.53 -50.38
C ASP A 241 71.47 4.13 -49.05
N ALA A 242 72.22 3.62 -48.06
CA ALA A 242 71.66 3.27 -46.74
C ALA A 242 71.08 4.48 -45.99
N LYS A 243 71.71 5.67 -46.13
CA LYS A 243 71.24 6.91 -45.53
C LYS A 243 69.95 7.43 -46.17
N THR A 244 69.78 7.25 -47.48
CA THR A 244 68.53 7.58 -48.17
C THR A 244 67.38 6.68 -47.72
N GLU A 245 67.61 5.36 -47.60
CA GLU A 245 66.61 4.41 -47.08
C GLU A 245 66.23 4.73 -45.63
N LEU A 246 67.21 5.08 -44.79
CA LEU A 246 66.96 5.50 -43.41
C LEU A 246 66.06 6.74 -43.33
N ASN A 247 66.30 7.73 -44.18
CA ASN A 247 65.52 8.96 -44.19
C ASN A 247 64.09 8.70 -44.69
N ALA A 248 63.90 7.83 -45.68
CA ALA A 248 62.57 7.41 -46.14
C ALA A 248 61.77 6.73 -45.00
N LEU A 249 62.37 5.80 -44.26
CA LEU A 249 61.73 5.16 -43.11
C LEU A 249 61.44 6.13 -41.96
N LYS A 250 62.30 7.13 -41.73
CA LYS A 250 62.04 8.19 -40.74
C LYS A 250 60.83 9.04 -41.13
N GLU A 251 60.66 9.36 -42.41
CA GLU A 251 59.48 10.07 -42.90
C GLU A 251 58.20 9.22 -42.79
N GLU A 252 58.28 7.92 -43.08
CA GLU A 252 57.17 6.99 -42.96
C GLU A 252 56.70 6.82 -41.50
N LEU A 253 57.64 6.66 -40.56
CA LEU A 253 57.34 6.66 -39.12
C LEU A 253 56.74 7.99 -38.64
N ALA A 254 57.16 9.12 -39.21
CA ALA A 254 56.58 10.42 -38.88
C ALA A 254 55.14 10.55 -39.40
N ARG A 255 54.85 10.01 -40.59
CA ARG A 255 53.48 9.93 -41.13
C ARG A 255 52.59 9.06 -40.26
N LEU A 256 53.03 7.85 -39.90
CA LEU A 256 52.28 6.93 -39.03
C LEU A 256 51.95 7.55 -37.66
N ARG A 257 52.91 8.26 -37.05
CA ARG A 257 52.68 9.02 -35.80
C ARG A 257 51.69 10.17 -35.94
N SER A 258 51.58 10.78 -37.12
CA SER A 258 50.65 11.90 -37.35
C SER A 258 49.20 11.45 -37.57
N THR A 259 48.99 10.22 -38.06
CA THR A 259 47.68 9.58 -38.22
C THR A 259 47.10 9.05 -36.90
N GLU A 260 47.91 8.84 -35.87
CA GLU A 260 47.54 8.22 -34.58
C GLU A 260 46.77 9.12 -33.59
N ALA A 261 46.27 10.30 -33.99
CA ALA A 261 45.54 11.16 -33.06
C ALA A 261 44.10 11.53 -33.49
N PRO A 262 43.17 10.57 -33.65
CA PRO A 262 41.84 10.85 -33.17
C PRO A 262 41.96 11.02 -31.65
N LYS A 263 41.71 12.25 -31.16
CA LYS A 263 41.63 12.58 -29.73
C LYS A 263 40.97 11.40 -29.02
N ALA A 264 41.72 10.71 -28.16
CA ALA A 264 41.19 9.70 -27.28
C ALA A 264 40.02 10.34 -26.54
N ALA A 265 38.81 10.13 -27.05
CA ALA A 265 37.61 10.43 -26.32
C ALA A 265 37.73 9.56 -25.07
N ASN A 266 37.82 10.23 -23.92
CA ASN A 266 37.80 9.60 -22.60
C ASN A 266 36.67 8.58 -22.57
N PHE A 267 36.97 7.32 -22.90
CA PHE A 267 36.07 6.23 -22.67
C PHE A 267 36.15 5.96 -21.18
N PRO A 268 35.07 6.19 -20.43
CA PRO A 268 35.14 6.07 -19.00
C PRO A 268 35.35 4.62 -18.63
N HIS A 269 36.43 4.36 -17.90
CA HIS A 269 36.56 3.13 -17.15
C HIS A 269 35.42 3.10 -16.13
N THR A 270 34.60 2.05 -16.21
CA THR A 270 33.56 1.64 -15.27
C THR A 270 32.51 2.71 -14.92
N ALA A 271 31.25 2.46 -15.33
CA ALA A 271 30.09 3.27 -14.94
C ALA A 271 29.95 3.46 -13.40
N ALA A 272 30.59 2.60 -12.60
CA ALA A 272 30.66 2.73 -11.14
C ALA A 272 31.63 3.84 -10.67
N ASP A 273 32.73 4.11 -11.39
CA ASP A 273 33.70 5.15 -11.02
C ASP A 273 33.29 6.56 -11.48
N GLN A 274 32.41 6.65 -12.50
CA GLN A 274 31.84 7.93 -12.94
C GLN A 274 30.75 8.47 -12.00
N LEU A 275 30.24 7.67 -11.09
CA LEU A 275 29.17 8.05 -10.15
C LEU A 275 29.72 8.68 -8.88
N GLN A 276 30.81 9.46 -8.97
CA GLN A 276 31.35 10.17 -7.81
C GLN A 276 30.33 11.10 -7.15
N ASN A 277 29.23 11.44 -7.84
CA ASN A 277 28.13 12.17 -7.23
C ASN A 277 26.77 11.80 -7.85
N VAL A 278 26.11 10.79 -7.29
CA VAL A 278 24.76 10.34 -7.71
C VAL A 278 23.75 11.49 -7.72
N ALA A 279 23.93 12.50 -6.86
CA ALA A 279 23.07 13.69 -6.78
C ALA A 279 23.01 14.52 -8.08
N ASP A 280 24.06 14.47 -8.91
CA ASP A 280 24.16 15.27 -10.13
C ASP A 280 23.44 14.62 -11.33
N LEU A 281 23.11 13.34 -11.22
CA LEU A 281 22.39 12.63 -12.27
C LEU A 281 20.94 13.07 -12.39
N THR A 282 20.42 13.09 -13.62
CA THR A 282 18.99 13.24 -13.87
C THR A 282 18.22 11.97 -13.48
N PRO A 283 16.92 12.06 -13.15
CA PRO A 283 16.11 10.88 -12.82
C PRO A 283 16.17 9.79 -13.89
N GLN A 284 16.13 10.18 -15.17
CA GLN A 284 16.24 9.27 -16.30
C GLN A 284 17.59 8.54 -16.34
N GLN A 285 18.70 9.24 -16.05
CA GLN A 285 20.02 8.63 -15.97
C GLN A 285 20.10 7.64 -14.81
N VAL A 286 19.58 8.00 -13.63
CA VAL A 286 19.54 7.10 -12.47
C VAL A 286 18.71 5.85 -12.77
N THR A 287 17.49 6.01 -13.28
CA THR A 287 16.62 4.89 -13.67
C THR A 287 17.31 4.00 -14.70
N LYS A 288 17.88 4.56 -15.78
CA LYS A 288 18.61 3.80 -16.78
C LYS A 288 19.78 3.03 -16.15
N THR A 289 20.51 3.67 -15.23
CA THR A 289 21.65 3.05 -14.55
C THR A 289 21.20 1.87 -13.69
N ILE A 290 20.11 2.01 -12.92
CA ILE A 290 19.55 0.91 -12.11
C ILE A 290 19.07 -0.24 -12.99
N LEU A 291 18.35 0.04 -14.08
CA LEU A 291 17.85 -0.98 -14.99
C LEU A 291 19.00 -1.74 -15.67
N LEU A 292 20.06 -1.03 -16.09
CA LEU A 292 21.26 -1.66 -16.64
C LEU A 292 22.05 -2.44 -15.59
N ALA A 293 22.11 -1.93 -14.36
CA ALA A 293 22.70 -2.61 -13.22
C ALA A 293 22.03 -3.96 -12.96
N ASP A 294 20.70 -4.02 -12.99
CA ASP A 294 19.95 -5.25 -12.78
C ASP A 294 20.28 -6.34 -13.81
N LEU A 295 20.56 -5.93 -15.06
CA LEU A 295 20.98 -6.84 -16.15
C LEU A 295 22.42 -7.36 -15.99
N ARG A 296 23.30 -6.61 -15.33
CA ARG A 296 24.74 -6.95 -15.22
C ARG A 296 25.05 -7.98 -14.12
N ALA A 297 24.06 -8.38 -13.32
CA ALA A 297 24.18 -9.35 -12.23
C ALA A 297 25.25 -9.04 -11.14
N ASP A 298 25.88 -7.86 -11.16
CA ASP A 298 26.81 -7.41 -10.11
C ASP A 298 26.02 -6.87 -8.90
N GLN A 299 25.64 -7.79 -8.00
CA GLN A 299 24.81 -7.46 -6.85
C GLN A 299 25.47 -6.47 -5.89
N ILE A 300 26.79 -6.47 -5.75
CA ILE A 300 27.51 -5.65 -4.77
C ILE A 300 27.53 -4.18 -5.21
N ALA A 301 27.90 -3.93 -6.47
CA ALA A 301 27.90 -2.58 -7.03
C ALA A 301 26.48 -1.99 -7.03
N ASN A 302 25.48 -2.81 -7.37
CA ASN A 302 24.08 -2.39 -7.39
C ASN A 302 23.56 -2.02 -6.00
N HIS A 303 23.93 -2.79 -4.97
CA HIS A 303 23.49 -2.50 -3.61
C HIS A 303 24.07 -1.19 -3.09
N ARG A 304 25.35 -0.88 -3.37
CA ARG A 304 25.95 0.41 -3.03
C ARG A 304 25.26 1.57 -3.74
N LEU A 305 25.05 1.46 -5.05
CA LEU A 305 24.35 2.47 -5.83
C LEU A 305 22.95 2.76 -5.26
N VAL A 306 22.18 1.71 -4.96
CA VAL A 306 20.84 1.84 -4.39
C VAL A 306 20.86 2.48 -2.99
N GLN A 307 21.85 2.14 -2.17
CA GLN A 307 22.04 2.78 -0.87
C GLN A 307 22.35 4.28 -1.02
N ASP A 308 23.24 4.65 -1.93
CA ASP A 308 23.61 6.04 -2.18
C ASP A 308 22.41 6.84 -2.70
N ILE A 309 21.62 6.26 -3.62
CA ILE A 309 20.38 6.87 -4.12
C ILE A 309 19.40 7.12 -2.98
N GLY A 310 19.10 6.09 -2.16
CA GLY A 310 18.18 6.25 -1.04
C GLY A 310 18.68 7.27 -0.01
N ARG A 311 20.00 7.32 0.22
CA ARG A 311 20.63 8.15 1.24
C ARG A 311 20.76 9.63 0.86
N SER A 312 21.14 9.96 -0.37
CA SER A 312 21.53 11.34 -0.72
C SER A 312 20.83 11.94 -1.95
N TYR A 313 20.12 11.15 -2.76
CA TYR A 313 19.46 11.67 -3.95
C TYR A 313 18.31 12.66 -3.62
N PRO A 314 18.18 13.82 -4.30
CA PRO A 314 17.13 14.80 -3.95
C PRO A 314 15.72 14.22 -3.99
N LEU A 315 14.90 14.45 -2.94
CA LEU A 315 13.59 13.80 -2.77
C LEU A 315 12.65 13.99 -3.97
N GLY A 316 12.51 15.21 -4.47
CA GLY A 316 11.65 15.49 -5.63
C GLY A 316 12.06 14.71 -6.89
N ARG A 317 13.38 14.53 -7.09
CA ARG A 317 13.92 13.72 -8.21
C ARG A 317 13.80 12.22 -7.94
N LEU A 318 13.92 11.80 -6.68
CA LEU A 318 13.81 10.41 -6.27
C LEU A 318 12.43 9.84 -6.59
N VAL A 319 11.37 10.64 -6.44
CA VAL A 319 9.99 10.22 -6.74
C VAL A 319 9.82 9.85 -8.21
N GLU A 320 10.42 10.61 -9.12
CA GLU A 320 10.41 10.30 -10.56
C GLU A 320 11.11 8.96 -10.84
N VAL A 321 12.26 8.72 -10.17
CA VAL A 321 12.97 7.44 -10.26
C VAL A 321 12.10 6.29 -9.75
N LEU A 322 11.48 6.44 -8.57
CA LEU A 322 10.62 5.41 -7.97
C LEU A 322 9.39 5.11 -8.82
N LYS A 323 8.74 6.14 -9.38
CA LYS A 323 7.63 5.97 -10.34
C LYS A 323 8.07 5.14 -11.54
N ALA A 324 9.19 5.50 -12.16
CA ALA A 324 9.71 4.77 -13.31
C ALA A 324 10.09 3.32 -12.98
N LEU A 325 10.74 3.07 -11.83
CA LEU A 325 11.09 1.72 -11.39
C LEU A 325 9.85 0.87 -11.06
N ARG A 326 8.81 1.48 -10.49
CA ARG A 326 7.53 0.79 -10.23
C ARG A 326 6.83 0.40 -11.53
N SER A 327 6.77 1.30 -12.51
CA SER A 327 6.23 0.98 -13.84
C SER A 327 7.00 -0.16 -14.52
N ALA A 328 8.31 -0.26 -14.27
CA ALA A 328 9.15 -1.37 -14.74
C ALA A 328 9.07 -2.64 -13.87
N ASN A 329 8.27 -2.65 -12.80
CA ASN A 329 8.22 -3.71 -11.78
C ASN A 329 9.61 -4.13 -11.27
N ASN A 330 10.48 -3.15 -11.04
CA ASN A 330 11.88 -3.40 -10.72
C ASN A 330 12.08 -3.66 -9.21
N ARG A 331 12.77 -4.76 -8.88
CA ARG A 331 13.04 -5.19 -7.50
C ARG A 331 13.86 -4.19 -6.66
N TRP A 332 14.64 -3.33 -7.30
CA TRP A 332 15.46 -2.33 -6.61
C TRP A 332 14.63 -1.21 -5.99
N LEU A 333 13.37 -1.03 -6.40
CA LEU A 333 12.43 -0.09 -5.79
C LEU A 333 12.39 -0.25 -4.25
N ILE A 334 12.15 -1.48 -3.79
CA ILE A 334 12.05 -1.79 -2.36
C ILE A 334 13.38 -1.51 -1.65
N GLN A 335 14.50 -1.82 -2.30
CA GLN A 335 15.83 -1.59 -1.72
C GLN A 335 16.15 -0.09 -1.58
N ILE A 336 15.70 0.74 -2.52
CA ILE A 336 15.83 2.21 -2.42
C ILE A 336 14.97 2.73 -1.28
N LEU A 337 13.72 2.26 -1.14
CA LEU A 337 12.84 2.66 -0.04
C LEU A 337 13.41 2.24 1.32
N ILE A 338 13.98 1.03 1.43
CA ILE A 338 14.69 0.57 2.63
C ILE A 338 15.88 1.47 2.95
N ALA A 339 16.71 1.80 1.95
CA ALA A 339 17.87 2.66 2.14
C ALA A 339 17.46 4.07 2.57
N MET A 340 16.44 4.64 1.93
CA MET A 340 15.86 5.93 2.27
C MET A 340 15.37 5.91 3.72
N ALA A 341 14.50 4.96 4.06
CA ALA A 341 13.97 4.78 5.42
C ALA A 341 15.07 4.61 6.47
N LYS A 342 16.16 3.92 6.14
CA LYS A 342 17.28 3.68 7.06
C LYS A 342 18.15 4.90 7.27
N TYR A 343 18.46 5.68 6.22
CA TYR A 343 19.52 6.68 6.27
C TYR A 343 19.04 8.14 6.31
N ARG A 344 17.81 8.44 5.88
CA ARG A 344 17.25 9.81 5.92
C ARG A 344 16.84 10.22 7.32
N SER A 345 16.70 11.52 7.53
CA SER A 345 16.11 12.06 8.76
C SER A 345 14.59 11.83 8.81
N PRO A 346 13.96 11.79 10.01
CA PRO A 346 12.51 11.72 10.13
C PRO A 346 11.78 12.81 9.34
N SER A 347 12.28 14.05 9.35
CA SER A 347 11.69 15.17 8.62
C SER A 347 11.73 15.00 7.10
N GLU A 348 12.82 14.44 6.54
CA GLU A 348 12.89 14.11 5.11
C GLU A 348 11.91 13.01 4.73
N ILE A 349 11.76 11.97 5.56
CA ILE A 349 10.79 10.89 5.33
C ILE A 349 9.36 11.43 5.42
N PHE A 350 9.08 12.30 6.39
CA PHE A 350 7.78 12.95 6.52
C PHE A 350 7.46 13.75 5.27
N THR A 351 8.39 14.61 4.83
CA THR A 351 8.25 15.39 3.58
C THR A 351 7.99 14.46 2.39
N PHE A 352 8.72 13.34 2.31
CA PHE A 352 8.51 12.34 1.26
C PHE A 352 7.08 11.78 1.26
N ILE A 353 6.57 11.41 2.43
CA ILE A 353 5.22 10.84 2.58
C ILE A 353 4.15 11.87 2.27
N THR A 354 4.26 13.09 2.80
CA THR A 354 3.21 14.11 2.66
C THR A 354 3.17 14.73 1.27
N GLU A 355 4.32 14.99 0.66
CA GLU A 355 4.38 15.67 -0.64
C GLU A 355 4.23 14.69 -1.82
N TYR A 356 4.63 13.43 -1.63
CA TYR A 356 4.76 12.48 -2.75
C TYR A 356 4.14 11.10 -2.51
N GLY A 357 3.76 10.75 -1.27
CA GLY A 357 3.26 9.43 -0.91
C GLY A 357 1.86 9.11 -1.45
N ALA A 358 1.02 10.12 -1.65
CA ALA A 358 -0.38 9.97 -2.07
C ALA A 358 -0.52 9.42 -3.50
N GLU A 359 0.43 9.70 -4.39
CA GLU A 359 0.29 9.37 -5.82
C GLU A 359 0.66 7.92 -6.17
N GLY A 360 1.11 7.11 -5.21
CA GLY A 360 1.55 5.77 -5.56
C GLY A 360 1.93 4.85 -4.42
N ALA A 361 1.23 4.85 -3.29
CA ALA A 361 1.46 3.90 -2.19
C ALA A 361 2.90 3.82 -1.62
N PHE A 362 3.82 4.68 -2.08
CA PHE A 362 5.20 4.73 -1.59
C PHE A 362 5.25 5.22 -0.14
N GLY A 363 4.25 6.02 0.27
CA GLY A 363 4.18 6.55 1.63
C GLY A 363 4.09 5.44 2.68
N SER A 364 3.12 4.55 2.54
CA SER A 364 2.93 3.38 3.40
C SER A 364 4.16 2.45 3.40
N GLU A 365 4.72 2.13 2.22
CA GLU A 365 5.92 1.29 2.13
C GLU A 365 7.14 1.93 2.82
N ALA A 366 7.39 3.23 2.56
CA ALA A 366 8.49 3.95 3.20
C ALA A 366 8.31 4.03 4.71
N LEU A 367 7.08 4.25 5.16
CA LEU A 367 6.71 4.32 6.58
C LEU A 367 6.89 2.98 7.28
N GLN A 368 6.46 1.88 6.65
CA GLN A 368 6.67 0.53 7.15
C GLN A 368 8.17 0.24 7.31
N TRP A 369 8.98 0.54 6.29
CA TRP A 369 10.43 0.30 6.37
C TRP A 369 11.10 1.21 7.40
N PHE A 370 10.65 2.45 7.55
CA PHE A 370 11.14 3.37 8.57
C PHE A 370 10.85 2.80 9.96
N ALA A 371 9.60 2.41 10.19
CA ALA A 371 9.14 1.79 11.43
C ALA A 371 9.78 0.43 11.69
N GLN A 372 10.38 -0.26 10.72
CA GLN A 372 11.10 -1.52 10.94
C GLN A 372 12.61 -1.37 11.10
N LYS A 373 13.22 -0.29 10.57
CA LYS A 373 14.69 -0.18 10.48
C LYS A 373 15.32 0.90 11.35
N ARG A 374 14.52 1.82 11.89
CA ARG A 374 15.03 2.96 12.67
C ARG A 374 15.05 2.71 14.17
N THR A 375 15.93 3.46 14.83
CA THR A 375 16.07 3.44 16.29
C THR A 375 14.81 3.97 16.98
N GLY A 376 14.62 3.64 18.27
CA GLY A 376 13.47 4.12 19.05
C GLY A 376 13.36 5.65 19.07
N ASN A 377 14.48 6.38 19.15
CA ASN A 377 14.47 7.84 19.15
C ASN A 377 13.99 8.43 17.82
N ASP A 378 14.40 7.86 16.68
CA ASP A 378 13.93 8.31 15.38
C ASP A 378 12.46 7.97 15.15
N PHE A 379 12.03 6.80 15.63
CA PHE A 379 10.64 6.39 15.62
C PHE A 379 9.76 7.37 16.41
N PHE A 380 10.17 7.72 17.63
CA PHE A 380 9.46 8.68 18.47
C PHE A 380 9.38 10.07 17.84
N LYS A 381 10.48 10.60 17.30
CA LYS A 381 10.47 11.88 16.56
C LYS A 381 9.50 11.87 15.39
N MET A 382 9.43 10.76 14.66
CA MET A 382 8.51 10.62 13.54
C MET A 382 7.05 10.60 14.01
N LEU A 383 6.75 9.94 15.14
CA LEU A 383 5.42 9.98 15.76
C LEU A 383 5.01 11.40 16.17
N GLU A 384 5.91 12.15 16.80
CA GLU A 384 5.65 13.55 17.16
C GLU A 384 5.32 14.40 15.93
N ILE A 385 6.09 14.21 14.84
CA ILE A 385 5.83 14.90 13.57
C ILE A 385 4.45 14.55 13.02
N PHE A 386 4.07 13.27 12.92
CA PHE A 386 2.76 12.90 12.38
C PHE A 386 1.59 13.41 13.24
N ARG A 387 1.73 13.38 14.56
CA ARG A 387 0.71 13.88 15.48
C ARG A 387 0.53 15.38 15.38
N ALA A 388 1.63 16.13 15.27
CA ALA A 388 1.58 17.57 15.06
C ALA A 388 0.81 17.95 13.78
N HIS A 389 0.70 17.02 12.82
CA HIS A 389 -0.04 17.19 11.57
C HIS A 389 -1.38 16.43 11.51
N GLY A 390 -1.82 15.80 12.61
CA GLY A 390 -3.11 15.09 12.68
C GLY A 390 -3.18 13.79 11.87
N MET A 391 -2.05 13.19 11.53
CA MET A 391 -1.95 11.97 10.69
C MET A 391 -2.07 10.69 11.54
N THR A 392 -3.28 10.40 12.03
CA THR A 392 -3.51 9.27 12.96
C THR A 392 -3.37 7.91 12.29
N SER A 393 -3.77 7.77 11.02
CA SER A 393 -3.62 6.51 10.27
C SER A 393 -2.17 6.07 10.12
N GLU A 394 -1.26 7.02 9.91
CA GLU A 394 0.16 6.79 9.74
C GLU A 394 0.82 6.44 11.08
N VAL A 395 0.35 7.02 12.19
CA VAL A 395 0.76 6.62 13.54
C VAL A 395 0.37 5.16 13.80
N ASP A 396 -0.86 4.76 13.47
CA ASP A 396 -1.31 3.37 13.61
C ASP A 396 -0.50 2.40 12.74
N GLU A 397 -0.20 2.79 11.50
CA GLU A 397 0.64 2.02 10.59
C GLU A 397 2.08 1.87 11.10
N MET A 398 2.62 2.92 11.72
CA MET A 398 3.93 2.88 12.38
C MET A 398 3.95 1.90 13.54
N PHE A 399 2.95 1.93 14.42
CA PHE A 399 2.85 0.98 15.52
C PHE A 399 2.69 -0.46 15.02
N LEU A 400 1.82 -0.68 14.04
CA LEU A 400 1.64 -1.98 13.40
C LEU A 400 2.97 -2.52 12.85
N SER A 401 3.72 -1.67 12.13
CA SER A 401 4.98 -2.05 11.49
C SER A 401 6.11 -2.28 12.50
N ALA A 402 6.19 -1.48 13.55
CA ALA A 402 7.17 -1.64 14.62
C ALA A 402 6.87 -2.88 15.48
N ALA A 403 5.60 -3.18 15.75
CA ALA A 403 5.19 -4.37 16.51
C ALA A 403 5.54 -5.67 15.75
N ALA A 404 5.50 -5.62 14.41
CA ALA A 404 5.84 -6.72 13.52
C ALA A 404 7.36 -6.90 13.26
N ARG A 405 8.23 -6.09 13.89
CA ARG A 405 9.69 -6.23 13.79
C ARG A 405 10.16 -7.63 14.18
N LYS A 406 11.08 -8.20 13.40
CA LYS A 406 11.66 -9.52 13.70
C LYS A 406 12.73 -9.45 14.78
N ASP A 407 13.35 -8.30 14.98
CA ASP A 407 14.38 -8.01 15.96
C ASP A 407 13.75 -7.61 17.31
N PRO A 408 13.88 -8.44 18.37
CA PRO A 408 13.35 -8.13 19.70
C PRO A 408 13.93 -6.84 20.28
N GLU A 409 15.23 -6.62 20.15
CA GLU A 409 15.93 -5.41 20.60
C GLU A 409 15.32 -4.14 19.98
N GLY A 410 14.90 -4.21 18.72
CA GLY A 410 14.24 -3.10 18.04
C GLY A 410 12.84 -2.82 18.58
N VAL A 411 12.13 -3.83 19.07
CA VAL A 411 10.82 -3.64 19.73
C VAL A 411 11.00 -3.08 21.12
N GLU A 412 11.91 -3.64 21.91
CA GLU A 412 12.28 -3.14 23.24
C GLU A 412 12.70 -1.67 23.19
N ALA A 413 13.63 -1.32 22.31
CA ALA A 413 14.05 0.08 22.13
C ALA A 413 12.90 1.01 21.68
N THR A 414 11.88 0.47 21.01
CA THR A 414 10.67 1.23 20.68
C THR A 414 9.81 1.41 21.93
N MET A 415 9.63 0.36 22.72
CA MET A 415 8.89 0.41 23.99
C MET A 415 9.53 1.41 24.97
N ASP A 416 10.84 1.40 25.13
CA ASP A 416 11.59 2.34 25.99
C ASP A 416 11.43 3.80 25.56
N ALA A 417 11.23 4.03 24.27
CA ALA A 417 11.03 5.37 23.73
C ALA A 417 9.58 5.87 23.89
N LEU A 418 8.62 4.98 24.18
CA LEU A 418 7.20 5.31 24.32
C LEU A 418 6.82 5.51 25.79
N GLY A 419 5.96 6.50 26.04
CA GLY A 419 5.42 6.77 27.37
C GLY A 419 3.89 6.84 27.36
N GLY A 420 3.27 6.61 28.52
CA GLY A 420 1.83 6.77 28.72
C GLY A 420 0.99 5.90 27.78
N SER A 421 -0.05 6.50 27.19
CA SER A 421 -1.03 5.79 26.34
C SER A 421 -0.42 5.14 25.09
N ASP A 422 0.71 5.64 24.61
CA ASP A 422 1.36 5.12 23.41
C ASP A 422 2.00 3.77 23.65
N PHE A 423 2.56 3.61 24.85
CA PHE A 423 3.12 2.35 25.31
C PHE A 423 2.03 1.29 25.34
N ASP A 424 0.88 1.60 25.94
CA ASP A 424 -0.26 0.68 26.04
C ASP A 424 -0.80 0.29 24.66
N THR A 425 -0.94 1.29 23.77
CA THR A 425 -1.37 1.08 22.38
C THR A 425 -0.38 0.18 21.64
N PHE A 426 0.93 0.42 21.80
CA PHE A 426 1.94 -0.40 21.15
C PHE A 426 1.94 -1.85 21.67
N VAL A 427 1.74 -2.04 22.97
CA VAL A 427 1.55 -3.36 23.59
C VAL A 427 0.33 -4.08 23.00
N ASP A 428 -0.77 -3.37 22.75
CA ASP A 428 -1.93 -3.91 22.03
C ASP A 428 -1.59 -4.37 20.62
N TYR A 429 -0.83 -3.56 19.86
CA TYR A 429 -0.36 -3.96 18.52
C TYR A 429 0.54 -5.19 18.55
N ILE A 430 1.45 -5.31 19.53
CA ILE A 430 2.29 -6.51 19.69
C ILE A 430 1.42 -7.74 19.90
N ALA A 431 0.47 -7.68 20.86
CA ALA A 431 -0.39 -8.80 21.19
C ALA A 431 -1.34 -9.18 20.02
N THR A 432 -1.80 -8.20 19.25
CA THR A 432 -2.81 -8.41 18.19
C THR A 432 -2.25 -8.63 16.79
N GLN A 433 -0.98 -8.31 16.51
CA GLN A 433 -0.48 -8.30 15.13
C GLN A 433 0.80 -9.12 14.94
N ARG A 434 1.59 -9.29 16.00
CA ARG A 434 2.82 -10.08 15.90
C ARG A 434 2.48 -11.55 15.62
N ARG A 435 3.31 -12.18 14.80
CA ARG A 435 3.13 -13.60 14.44
C ARG A 435 3.49 -14.48 15.63
N PRO A 436 2.67 -15.49 15.97
CA PRO A 436 2.93 -16.35 17.12
C PRO A 436 4.33 -16.99 17.10
N GLU A 437 4.85 -17.36 15.92
CA GLU A 437 6.20 -17.96 15.80
C GLU A 437 7.34 -17.02 16.23
N SER A 438 7.12 -15.70 16.21
CA SER A 438 8.11 -14.68 16.57
C SER A 438 7.97 -14.16 17.99
N MET A 439 6.98 -14.66 18.73
CA MET A 439 6.71 -14.28 20.12
C MET A 439 7.70 -14.85 21.13
N PRO A 440 8.19 -16.11 21.03
CA PRO A 440 9.07 -16.67 22.06
C PRO A 440 10.32 -15.82 22.28
N THR A 441 11.02 -15.47 21.20
CA THR A 441 12.24 -14.65 21.28
C THR A 441 11.97 -13.25 21.82
N LEU A 442 10.81 -12.66 21.50
CA LEU A 442 10.43 -11.36 22.06
C LEU A 442 10.14 -11.47 23.56
N ILE A 443 9.37 -12.47 23.97
CA ILE A 443 8.99 -12.67 25.37
C ILE A 443 10.21 -12.97 26.23
N THR A 444 11.16 -13.78 25.75
CA THR A 444 12.43 -14.01 26.47
C THR A 444 13.20 -12.71 26.67
N GLN A 445 13.29 -11.86 25.64
CA GLN A 445 13.98 -10.57 25.72
C GLN A 445 13.27 -9.62 26.70
N LEU A 446 11.95 -9.43 26.53
CA LEU A 446 11.16 -8.51 27.34
C LEU A 446 10.95 -9.00 28.78
N GLN A 447 11.09 -10.30 29.07
CA GLN A 447 10.96 -10.81 30.43
C GLN A 447 12.05 -10.26 31.34
N ASP A 448 13.24 -10.00 30.79
CA ASP A 448 14.38 -9.53 31.56
C ASP A 448 14.34 -8.01 31.81
N SER A 449 13.80 -7.23 30.88
CA SER A 449 13.71 -5.76 30.97
C SER A 449 12.34 -5.22 31.37
N HIS A 450 11.26 -5.88 30.94
CA HIS A 450 9.86 -5.45 31.12
C HIS A 450 8.93 -6.60 31.55
N PRO A 451 9.14 -7.25 32.71
CA PRO A 451 8.38 -8.43 33.12
C PRO A 451 6.86 -8.19 33.19
N GLU A 452 6.43 -7.03 33.70
CA GLU A 452 5.01 -6.66 33.77
C GLU A 452 4.37 -6.48 32.39
N THR A 453 5.13 -5.97 31.43
CA THR A 453 4.62 -5.78 30.07
C THR A 453 4.54 -7.12 29.34
N THR A 454 5.52 -8.00 29.59
CA THR A 454 5.49 -9.37 29.10
C THR A 454 4.25 -10.12 29.58
N ALA A 455 3.91 -10.02 30.86
CA ALA A 455 2.66 -10.56 31.41
C ALA A 455 1.42 -9.96 30.71
N THR A 456 1.41 -8.64 30.49
CA THR A 456 0.33 -7.94 29.78
C THR A 456 0.14 -8.45 28.35
N ILE A 457 1.24 -8.60 27.60
CA ILE A 457 1.22 -9.09 26.21
C ILE A 457 0.64 -10.50 26.16
N ILE A 458 1.09 -11.40 27.05
CA ILE A 458 0.62 -12.79 27.08
C ILE A 458 -0.86 -12.86 27.47
N TYR A 459 -1.27 -12.11 28.49
CA TYR A 459 -2.67 -11.99 28.90
C TYR A 459 -3.55 -11.56 27.72
N LYS A 460 -3.16 -10.47 27.05
CA LYS A 460 -3.87 -9.92 25.88
C LYS A 460 -3.93 -10.91 24.72
N MET A 461 -2.84 -11.61 24.43
CA MET A 461 -2.82 -12.67 23.42
C MET A 461 -3.80 -13.79 23.75
N TYR A 462 -3.85 -14.25 25.01
CA TYR A 462 -4.75 -15.30 25.44
C TYR A 462 -6.22 -14.89 25.27
N LYS A 463 -6.54 -13.65 25.66
CA LYS A 463 -7.89 -13.06 25.54
C LYS A 463 -8.34 -12.90 24.09
N MET A 464 -7.44 -12.45 23.20
CA MET A 464 -7.80 -12.09 21.82
C MET A 464 -7.64 -13.24 20.81
N ARG A 465 -6.77 -14.22 21.08
CA ARG A 465 -6.45 -15.32 20.15
C ARG A 465 -6.41 -16.68 20.87
N PRO A 466 -7.54 -17.17 21.40
CA PRO A 466 -7.58 -18.44 22.13
C PRO A 466 -7.21 -19.66 21.28
N SER A 467 -7.33 -19.57 19.94
CA SER A 467 -6.87 -20.61 19.01
C SER A 467 -5.35 -20.78 18.98
N ASP A 468 -4.59 -19.76 19.38
CA ASP A 468 -3.13 -19.72 19.26
C ASP A 468 -2.45 -20.16 20.57
N THR A 469 -3.21 -20.77 21.48
CA THR A 469 -2.74 -21.25 22.79
C THR A 469 -1.60 -22.26 22.71
N GLN A 470 -1.50 -23.04 21.63
CA GLN A 470 -0.35 -23.92 21.37
C GLN A 470 0.95 -23.13 21.17
N SER A 471 0.90 -21.99 20.47
CA SER A 471 2.06 -21.12 20.30
C SER A 471 2.45 -20.45 21.62
N LEU A 472 1.48 -20.06 22.45
CA LEU A 472 1.75 -19.54 23.80
C LEU A 472 2.41 -20.58 24.71
N HIS A 473 1.97 -21.84 24.66
CA HIS A 473 2.63 -22.91 25.40
C HIS A 473 4.08 -23.12 24.92
N SER A 474 4.32 -23.02 23.60
CA SER A 474 5.69 -23.03 23.07
C SER A 474 6.50 -21.86 23.61
N VAL A 475 5.93 -20.68 23.76
CA VAL A 475 6.62 -19.52 24.35
C VAL A 475 6.97 -19.79 25.81
N LEU A 476 5.99 -20.18 26.64
CA LEU A 476 6.21 -20.42 28.07
C LEU A 476 7.28 -21.50 28.30
N SER A 477 7.28 -22.56 27.48
CA SER A 477 8.28 -23.63 27.57
C SER A 477 9.72 -23.22 27.27
N THR A 478 9.96 -22.02 26.71
CA THR A 478 11.32 -21.49 26.49
C THR A 478 11.90 -20.77 27.70
N LEU A 479 11.07 -20.48 28.72
CA LEU A 479 11.50 -19.83 29.95
C LEU A 479 12.04 -20.89 30.93
N ASP A 480 12.97 -20.48 31.79
CA ASP A 480 13.29 -21.32 32.95
C ASP A 480 12.11 -21.38 33.92
N MET A 481 12.02 -22.45 34.73
CA MET A 481 10.86 -22.69 35.61
C MET A 481 10.60 -21.54 36.59
N GLU A 482 11.63 -20.79 37.00
CA GLU A 482 11.48 -19.68 37.94
C GLU A 482 10.85 -18.46 37.25
N LYS A 483 11.33 -18.11 36.04
CA LYS A 483 10.75 -17.05 35.20
C LYS A 483 9.33 -17.40 34.79
N GLU A 484 9.08 -18.66 34.43
CA GLU A 484 7.74 -19.15 34.08
C GLU A 484 6.77 -18.99 35.26
N ALA A 485 7.16 -19.43 36.47
CA ALA A 485 6.32 -19.32 37.65
C ALA A 485 5.96 -17.86 37.99
N ARG A 486 6.94 -16.95 37.97
CA ARG A 486 6.71 -15.52 38.23
C ARG A 486 5.81 -14.88 37.17
N LEU A 487 6.01 -15.25 35.91
CA LEU A 487 5.19 -14.75 34.80
C LEU A 487 3.74 -15.24 34.91
N MET A 488 3.55 -16.50 35.25
CA MET A 488 2.23 -17.08 35.49
C MET A 488 1.52 -16.42 36.67
N GLU A 489 2.22 -16.12 37.77
CA GLU A 489 1.66 -15.39 38.91
C GLU A 489 1.19 -13.98 38.52
N SER A 490 1.98 -13.24 37.72
CA SER A 490 1.57 -11.92 37.20
C SER A 490 0.38 -12.01 36.24
N ILE A 491 0.33 -13.03 35.38
CA ILE A 491 -0.81 -13.27 34.48
C ILE A 491 -2.08 -13.58 35.28
N ILE A 492 -2.00 -14.47 36.27
CA ILE A 492 -3.13 -14.86 37.14
C ILE A 492 -3.65 -13.63 37.90
N SER A 493 -2.76 -12.84 38.51
CA SER A 493 -3.13 -11.63 39.23
C SER A 493 -3.91 -10.63 38.34
N ARG A 494 -3.57 -10.55 37.05
CA ARG A 494 -4.32 -9.71 36.08
C ARG A 494 -5.68 -10.29 35.71
N PHE A 495 -5.80 -11.61 35.56
CA PHE A 495 -7.11 -12.27 35.38
C PHE A 495 -8.02 -12.02 36.59
N GLU A 496 -7.49 -12.12 37.80
CA GLU A 496 -8.23 -11.87 39.04
C GLU A 496 -8.62 -10.40 39.20
N GLY A 497 -7.74 -9.46 38.81
CA GLY A 497 -7.99 -8.03 38.90
C GLY A 497 -9.07 -7.49 37.94
N GLU A 498 -9.23 -8.09 36.75
CA GLU A 498 -10.35 -7.77 35.84
C GLU A 498 -11.63 -8.57 36.18
N GLY A 499 -11.54 -9.57 37.06
CA GLY A 499 -12.51 -10.63 37.30
C GLY A 499 -13.64 -10.36 38.30
N GLU A 500 -13.84 -9.14 38.82
CA GLU A 500 -15.06 -8.83 39.60
C GLU A 500 -16.33 -8.68 38.73
N GLY A 501 -16.25 -8.86 37.40
CA GLY A 501 -17.35 -8.57 36.46
C GLY A 501 -17.96 -9.73 35.65
N GLU A 502 -17.21 -10.79 35.32
CA GLU A 502 -17.71 -11.85 34.44
C GLU A 502 -17.27 -13.22 34.94
N GLY A 503 -18.16 -13.87 35.70
CA GLY A 503 -18.04 -15.27 36.06
C GLY A 503 -18.24 -16.17 34.85
N ASP A 504 -17.17 -16.46 34.11
CA ASP A 504 -16.85 -17.79 33.58
C ASP A 504 -15.52 -17.75 32.79
N ARG A 505 -14.45 -18.34 33.36
CA ARG A 505 -13.53 -19.31 32.72
C ARG A 505 -12.29 -19.56 33.55
#